data_AF-A0A4Q3SSD1-F1
#
_entry.id   AF-A0A4Q3SSD1-F1
#
_cell.length_a   1.000
_cell.length_b   1.000
_cell.length_c   1.000
_cell.angle_alpha   90.00
_cell.angle_beta   90.00
_cell.angle_gamma   90.00
#
_symmetry.space_group_name_H-M   'P 1'
#
loop_
_entity.id
_entity.type
_entity.pdbx_description
1 polymer ?
#
loop_
_entity_poly.entity_id
_entity_poly.type
_entity_poly.pdbx_seq_one_letter_code
_entity_poly.pdbx_strand_id
1 'polypeptide(L)'
;MNFEHTLAFAQGMDQADPLRELRQEFLFPKQNDKPFIYLCGNSLGLQPKAARKVLDEQLTNWENLAVEGWFEGDEPWMFYHKSLKNLMAPIVGASPLEVCPMNTLTVNLHLLMVSFYKPTSARFKIIMEAGAFPSDQYAIESQVRFHGYDPAEAIMEVAPREGEFTLRTEDIVARIGANGDAIALVLFGGINYFTGQLYDMEAITKAGHAAGAVVGFDLAHAAGNVPLKLHDWDVDFACWCSYKYQNSGPGGISGIFVHDKHFGDTSLNRFAGWWGYQEAKRFKMDKGFVPETGADGWQVSCTQVMPMALYYAALQLFEKAGFMEPLREKSKALTAYLFFTIAKVNELLGDEYYKIITPNTPDDRGAQVSIIA
;
A
#
# COMPACT_ATOMS: atom_id res chain seq x y z
N MET A 1 -21.11 -18.94 -8.70
CA MET A 1 -22.17 -18.10 -9.32
C MET A 1 -22.21 -18.45 -10.80
N ASN A 2 -23.40 -18.64 -11.39
CA ASN A 2 -23.51 -18.88 -12.83
C ASN A 2 -23.63 -17.52 -13.51
N PHE A 3 -22.59 -17.10 -14.24
CA PHE A 3 -22.59 -15.83 -14.96
C PHE A 3 -23.29 -15.96 -16.31
N GLU A 4 -23.97 -14.88 -16.73
CA GLU A 4 -24.56 -14.76 -18.06
C GLU A 4 -23.96 -13.56 -18.79
N HIS A 5 -23.61 -13.73 -20.08
CA HIS A 5 -23.05 -12.66 -20.90
C HIS A 5 -24.17 -11.78 -21.49
N THR A 6 -24.95 -11.15 -20.61
CA THR A 6 -26.08 -10.28 -20.98
C THR A 6 -26.09 -9.00 -20.14
N LEU A 7 -26.64 -7.92 -20.71
CA LEU A 7 -26.78 -6.65 -20.01
C LEU A 7 -27.71 -6.78 -18.79
N ALA A 8 -28.79 -7.54 -18.91
CA ALA A 8 -29.77 -7.73 -17.84
C ALA A 8 -29.15 -8.40 -16.59
N PHE A 9 -28.24 -9.36 -16.80
CA PHE A 9 -27.54 -10.02 -15.71
C PHE A 9 -26.64 -9.03 -14.94
N ALA A 10 -25.83 -8.23 -15.65
CA ALA A 10 -24.99 -7.21 -15.03
C ALA A 10 -25.82 -6.16 -14.26
N GLN A 11 -26.93 -5.70 -14.83
CA GLN A 11 -27.85 -4.77 -14.16
C GLN A 11 -28.48 -5.37 -12.90
N GLY A 12 -28.81 -6.66 -12.92
CA GLY A 12 -29.31 -7.38 -11.74
C GLY A 12 -28.27 -7.45 -10.62
N MET A 13 -27.00 -7.72 -10.96
CA MET A 13 -25.90 -7.70 -9.99
C MET A 13 -25.69 -6.30 -9.40
N ASP A 14 -25.71 -5.25 -10.22
CA ASP A 14 -25.60 -3.86 -9.76
C ASP A 14 -26.76 -3.46 -8.83
N GLN A 15 -27.97 -3.94 -9.11
CA GLN A 15 -29.13 -3.63 -8.26
C GLN A 15 -29.03 -4.28 -6.88
N ALA A 16 -28.45 -5.49 -6.81
CA ALA A 16 -28.26 -6.26 -5.59
C ALA A 16 -27.00 -5.86 -4.78
N ASP A 17 -26.11 -5.05 -5.35
CA ASP A 17 -24.87 -4.63 -4.69
C ASP A 17 -25.14 -3.70 -3.49
N PRO A 18 -24.78 -4.10 -2.25
CA PRO A 18 -24.99 -3.28 -1.06
C PRO A 18 -24.12 -2.02 -1.06
N LEU A 19 -23.04 -1.98 -1.84
CA LEU A 19 -22.11 -0.84 -1.92
C LEU A 19 -22.44 0.12 -3.07
N ARG A 20 -23.53 -0.10 -3.82
CA ARG A 20 -23.83 0.65 -5.05
C ARG A 20 -23.92 2.17 -4.83
N GLU A 21 -24.45 2.57 -3.67
CA GLU A 21 -24.66 3.99 -3.34
C GLU A 21 -23.33 4.74 -3.14
N LEU A 22 -22.25 4.04 -2.74
CA LEU A 22 -20.92 4.64 -2.61
C LEU A 22 -20.38 5.17 -3.92
N ARG A 23 -20.84 4.63 -5.06
CA ARG A 23 -20.49 5.18 -6.38
C ARG A 23 -20.86 6.65 -6.50
N GLN A 24 -21.93 7.10 -5.81
CA GLN A 24 -22.34 8.49 -5.84
C GLN A 24 -21.39 9.41 -5.05
N GLU A 25 -20.47 8.88 -4.26
CA GLU A 25 -19.50 9.68 -3.50
C GLU A 25 -18.26 10.08 -4.32
N PHE A 26 -18.16 9.62 -5.58
CA PHE A 26 -17.03 9.90 -6.46
C PHE A 26 -17.42 10.79 -7.64
N LEU A 27 -16.45 11.58 -8.11
CA LEU A 27 -16.54 12.35 -9.34
C LEU A 27 -15.99 11.51 -10.49
N PHE A 28 -16.85 11.18 -11.46
CA PHE A 28 -16.45 10.43 -12.65
C PHE A 28 -16.14 11.37 -13.81
N PRO A 29 -15.03 11.15 -14.55
CA PRO A 29 -14.78 11.86 -15.79
C PRO A 29 -15.87 11.55 -16.82
N LYS A 30 -16.13 12.50 -17.71
CA LYS A 30 -17.04 12.37 -18.84
C LYS A 30 -16.26 12.47 -20.15
N GLN A 31 -16.62 11.66 -21.14
CA GLN A 31 -16.12 11.78 -22.50
C GLN A 31 -17.34 11.94 -23.42
N ASN A 32 -17.39 13.05 -24.19
CA ASN A 32 -18.53 13.38 -25.05
C ASN A 32 -19.87 13.30 -24.30
N ASP A 33 -19.93 13.91 -23.10
CA ASP A 33 -21.07 13.89 -22.17
C ASP A 33 -21.54 12.52 -21.66
N LYS A 34 -20.82 11.44 -22.01
CA LYS A 34 -21.08 10.08 -21.52
C LYS A 34 -20.20 9.76 -20.31
N PRO A 35 -20.71 9.05 -19.30
CA PRO A 35 -19.90 8.53 -18.21
C PRO A 35 -18.76 7.65 -18.75
N PHE A 36 -17.54 7.93 -18.30
CA PHE A 36 -16.35 7.16 -18.69
C PHE A 36 -16.28 5.83 -17.92
N ILE A 37 -15.92 4.73 -18.60
CA ILE A 37 -15.62 3.44 -17.94
C ILE A 37 -14.19 3.52 -17.40
N TYR A 38 -14.06 3.85 -16.12
CA TYR A 38 -12.77 4.08 -15.49
C TYR A 38 -12.21 2.79 -14.85
N LEU A 39 -11.34 2.08 -15.57
CA LEU A 39 -10.66 0.86 -15.11
C LEU A 39 -9.19 1.10 -14.73
N CYS A 40 -8.86 2.31 -14.27
CA CYS A 40 -7.49 2.72 -13.94
C CYS A 40 -7.32 3.23 -12.50
N GLY A 41 -8.26 2.88 -11.61
CA GLY A 41 -8.22 3.24 -10.18
C GLY A 41 -7.04 2.64 -9.42
N ASN A 42 -6.45 1.57 -9.95
CA ASN A 42 -5.22 0.96 -9.46
C ASN A 42 -3.97 1.82 -9.74
N SER A 43 -4.06 2.85 -10.58
CA SER A 43 -2.98 3.81 -10.85
C SER A 43 -3.27 5.19 -10.27
N LEU A 44 -4.49 5.70 -10.47
CA LEU A 44 -4.95 6.94 -9.85
C LEU A 44 -6.43 6.78 -9.47
N GLY A 45 -6.72 6.84 -8.17
CA GLY A 45 -8.06 6.77 -7.65
C GLY A 45 -8.95 7.94 -8.11
N LEU A 46 -10.25 7.71 -8.18
CA LEU A 46 -11.22 8.76 -8.51
C LEU A 46 -11.32 9.76 -7.35
N GLN A 47 -11.55 11.03 -7.67
CA GLN A 47 -11.70 12.08 -6.66
C GLN A 47 -12.99 11.88 -5.84
N PRO A 48 -12.90 11.78 -4.49
CA PRO A 48 -14.07 11.85 -3.62
C PRO A 48 -14.75 13.22 -3.72
N LYS A 49 -16.09 13.27 -3.69
CA LYS A 49 -16.85 14.53 -3.68
C LYS A 49 -16.50 15.43 -2.49
N ALA A 50 -16.18 14.82 -1.34
CA ALA A 50 -15.78 15.52 -0.13
C ALA A 50 -14.42 16.24 -0.23
N ALA A 51 -13.59 15.90 -1.22
CA ALA A 51 -12.22 16.42 -1.34
C ALA A 51 -12.13 17.96 -1.37
N ARG A 52 -13.07 18.64 -2.05
CA ARG A 52 -13.08 20.12 -2.08
C ARG A 52 -13.40 20.69 -0.71
N LYS A 53 -14.45 20.18 -0.07
CA LYS A 53 -14.91 20.62 1.24
C LYS A 53 -13.79 20.56 2.28
N VAL A 54 -13.08 19.42 2.39
CA VAL A 54 -12.00 19.26 3.38
C VAL A 54 -10.82 20.19 3.11
N LEU A 55 -10.50 20.48 1.84
CA LEU A 55 -9.46 21.46 1.51
C LEU A 55 -9.90 22.89 1.86
N ASP A 56 -11.15 23.25 1.53
CA ASP A 56 -11.71 24.56 1.85
C ASP A 56 -11.72 24.80 3.37
N GLU A 57 -12.00 23.76 4.18
CA GLU A 57 -11.90 23.81 5.64
C GLU A 57 -10.46 24.12 6.10
N GLN A 58 -9.45 23.44 5.55
CA GLN A 58 -8.06 23.71 5.93
C GLN A 58 -7.56 25.09 5.46
N LEU A 59 -8.01 25.55 4.29
CA LEU A 59 -7.72 26.90 3.81
C LEU A 59 -8.37 27.96 4.70
N THR A 60 -9.61 27.73 5.12
CA THR A 60 -10.34 28.61 6.06
C THR A 60 -9.65 28.66 7.43
N ASN A 61 -9.17 27.51 7.95
CA ASN A 61 -8.40 27.48 9.18
C ASN A 61 -7.10 28.28 9.03
N TRP A 62 -6.41 28.14 7.90
CA TRP A 62 -5.19 28.89 7.65
C TRP A 62 -5.44 30.40 7.56
N GLU A 63 -6.49 30.82 6.87
CA GLU A 63 -6.90 32.23 6.77
C GLU A 63 -7.19 32.85 8.14
N ASN A 64 -7.93 32.13 9.00
CA ASN A 64 -8.45 32.69 10.24
C ASN A 64 -7.52 32.51 11.46
N LEU A 65 -6.74 31.44 11.52
CA LEU A 65 -5.91 31.08 12.68
C LEU A 65 -4.41 31.24 12.44
N ALA A 66 -3.96 31.22 11.18
CA ALA A 66 -2.55 31.25 10.82
C ALA A 66 -1.71 30.23 11.62
N VAL A 67 -0.74 30.69 12.41
CA VAL A 67 0.11 29.82 13.26
C VAL A 67 -0.67 29.14 14.37
N GLU A 68 -1.76 29.76 14.85
CA GLU A 68 -2.58 29.20 15.93
C GLU A 68 -3.36 27.95 15.47
N GLY A 69 -3.50 27.72 14.15
CA GLY A 69 -4.12 26.50 13.60
C GLY A 69 -3.35 25.20 13.95
N TRP A 70 -2.12 25.30 14.45
CA TRP A 70 -1.43 24.16 15.04
C TRP A 70 -2.08 23.67 16.35
N PHE A 71 -2.71 24.56 17.09
CA PHE A 71 -3.20 24.32 18.46
C PHE A 71 -4.72 24.55 18.62
N GLU A 72 -5.30 25.40 17.79
CA GLU A 72 -6.71 25.80 17.82
C GLU A 72 -7.51 25.22 16.62
N GLY A 73 -8.83 25.42 16.64
CA GLY A 73 -9.78 24.87 15.68
C GLY A 73 -10.36 23.53 16.12
N ASP A 74 -11.35 23.03 15.36
CA ASP A 74 -12.02 21.75 15.67
C ASP A 74 -11.06 20.56 15.53
N GLU A 75 -10.12 20.63 14.57
CA GLU A 75 -9.12 19.61 14.29
C GLU A 75 -7.72 20.24 14.16
N PRO A 76 -7.03 20.52 15.28
CA PRO A 76 -5.72 21.18 15.26
C PRO A 76 -4.68 20.40 14.47
N TRP A 77 -3.88 21.09 13.66
CA TRP A 77 -2.93 20.44 12.72
C TRP A 77 -1.86 19.59 13.42
N MET A 78 -1.55 19.87 14.69
CA MET A 78 -0.59 19.10 15.47
C MET A 78 -1.04 17.64 15.69
N PHE A 79 -2.35 17.41 15.76
CA PHE A 79 -2.92 16.10 16.09
C PHE A 79 -3.68 15.47 14.93
N TYR A 80 -3.77 16.16 13.79
CA TYR A 80 -4.57 15.75 12.64
C TYR A 80 -4.24 14.33 12.15
N HIS A 81 -2.98 13.93 12.20
CA HIS A 81 -2.55 12.58 11.80
C HIS A 81 -3.16 11.48 12.68
N LYS A 82 -3.50 11.76 13.95
CA LYS A 82 -4.09 10.76 14.87
C LYS A 82 -5.46 10.30 14.40
N SER A 83 -6.29 11.21 13.89
CA SER A 83 -7.60 10.88 13.30
C SER A 83 -7.45 10.00 12.06
N LEU A 84 -6.46 10.28 11.20
CA LEU A 84 -6.15 9.43 10.04
C LEU A 84 -5.70 8.04 10.48
N LYS A 85 -4.84 7.93 11.48
CA LYS A 85 -4.29 6.65 11.95
C LYS A 85 -5.39 5.67 12.36
N ASN A 86 -6.45 6.14 13.02
CA ASN A 86 -7.61 5.32 13.38
C ASN A 86 -8.35 4.74 12.16
N LEU A 87 -8.38 5.47 11.04
CA LEU A 87 -9.01 5.01 9.80
C LEU A 87 -8.05 4.19 8.91
N MET A 88 -6.74 4.43 9.01
CA MET A 88 -5.71 3.70 8.28
C MET A 88 -5.51 2.29 8.83
N ALA A 89 -5.48 2.14 10.15
CA ALA A 89 -5.10 0.88 10.79
C ALA A 89 -5.99 -0.32 10.38
N PRO A 90 -7.34 -0.18 10.32
CA PRO A 90 -8.21 -1.27 9.89
C PRO A 90 -8.03 -1.69 8.42
N ILE A 91 -7.52 -0.80 7.55
CA ILE A 91 -7.27 -1.12 6.14
C ILE A 91 -6.10 -2.11 6.00
N VAL A 92 -5.13 -2.02 6.89
CA VAL A 92 -3.90 -2.83 6.85
C VAL A 92 -3.84 -3.91 7.94
N GLY A 93 -4.87 -4.00 8.79
CA GLY A 93 -4.92 -4.96 9.89
C GLY A 93 -3.81 -4.73 10.92
N ALA A 94 -3.71 -3.49 11.39
CA ALA A 94 -2.75 -3.04 12.41
C ALA A 94 -3.46 -2.22 13.50
N SER A 95 -2.74 -1.89 14.57
CA SER A 95 -3.19 -0.89 15.55
C SER A 95 -2.89 0.54 15.07
N PRO A 96 -3.61 1.56 15.59
CA PRO A 96 -3.30 2.95 15.27
C PRO A 96 -1.88 3.37 15.63
N LEU A 97 -1.22 2.73 16.61
CA LEU A 97 0.18 3.06 16.96
C LEU A 97 1.19 2.59 15.91
N GLU A 98 0.85 1.56 15.15
CA GLU A 98 1.72 0.92 14.17
C GLU A 98 1.66 1.57 12.79
N VAL A 99 0.76 2.52 12.57
CA VAL A 99 0.63 3.22 11.29
C VAL A 99 0.92 4.71 11.40
N CYS A 100 1.43 5.32 10.33
CA CYS A 100 1.65 6.77 10.28
C CYS A 100 1.50 7.32 8.85
N PRO A 101 0.69 8.38 8.62
CA PRO A 101 0.70 9.10 7.36
C PRO A 101 1.92 10.05 7.28
N MET A 102 2.78 9.84 6.30
CA MET A 102 3.98 10.67 6.09
C MET A 102 4.50 10.55 4.65
N ASN A 103 5.12 11.63 4.16
CA ASN A 103 5.84 11.74 2.89
C ASN A 103 5.13 11.09 1.67
N THR A 104 5.91 10.53 0.75
CA THR A 104 5.47 9.71 -0.39
C THR A 104 6.12 8.32 -0.32
N LEU A 105 5.57 7.36 -1.08
CA LEU A 105 5.86 5.93 -0.96
C LEU A 105 7.36 5.60 -0.94
N THR A 106 8.09 5.94 -2.00
CA THR A 106 9.51 5.57 -2.12
C THR A 106 10.38 6.29 -1.08
N VAL A 107 10.01 7.51 -0.69
CA VAL A 107 10.69 8.22 0.41
C VAL A 107 10.55 7.42 1.70
N ASN A 108 9.33 6.95 2.01
CA ASN A 108 9.11 6.12 3.17
C ASN A 108 9.84 4.78 3.08
N LEU A 109 9.87 4.14 1.91
CA LEU A 109 10.62 2.90 1.71
C LEU A 109 12.11 3.11 2.03
N HIS A 110 12.71 4.22 1.58
CA HIS A 110 14.07 4.58 1.96
C HIS A 110 14.25 4.74 3.47
N LEU A 111 13.37 5.51 4.12
CA LEU A 111 13.45 5.78 5.56
C LEU A 111 13.28 4.51 6.40
N LEU A 112 12.43 3.57 5.97
CA LEU A 112 12.26 2.28 6.62
C LEU A 112 13.51 1.41 6.41
N MET A 113 14.06 1.35 5.20
CA MET A 113 15.30 0.60 4.94
C MET A 113 16.50 1.12 5.74
N VAL A 114 16.58 2.42 6.06
CA VAL A 114 17.63 2.94 6.97
C VAL A 114 17.58 2.25 8.35
N SER A 115 16.40 1.89 8.83
CA SER A 115 16.22 1.18 10.11
C SER A 115 16.41 -0.32 9.98
N PHE A 116 15.85 -0.91 8.92
CA PHE A 116 15.63 -2.34 8.83
C PHE A 116 16.64 -3.09 7.95
N TYR A 117 17.27 -2.42 6.97
CA TYR A 117 18.39 -2.99 6.24
C TYR A 117 19.69 -2.70 6.98
N LYS A 118 20.11 -3.65 7.84
CA LYS A 118 21.33 -3.57 8.65
C LYS A 118 22.36 -4.61 8.18
N PRO A 119 22.94 -4.45 6.97
CA PRO A 119 23.79 -5.47 6.38
C PRO A 119 25.10 -5.65 7.15
N THR A 120 25.61 -6.88 7.12
CA THR A 120 26.95 -7.28 7.61
C THR A 120 27.69 -8.00 6.48
N SER A 121 29.00 -8.23 6.64
CA SER A 121 29.79 -8.95 5.62
C SER A 121 29.27 -10.35 5.31
N ALA A 122 28.61 -11.01 6.26
CA ALA A 122 27.99 -12.33 6.05
C ALA A 122 26.55 -12.23 5.55
N ARG A 123 25.80 -11.22 5.99
CA ARG A 123 24.36 -11.06 5.75
C ARG A 123 24.05 -9.68 5.20
N PHE A 124 24.07 -9.53 3.88
CA PHE A 124 23.86 -8.25 3.19
C PHE A 124 22.86 -8.30 2.05
N LYS A 125 22.33 -9.49 1.71
CA LYS A 125 21.47 -9.63 0.54
C LYS A 125 20.05 -9.13 0.82
N ILE A 126 19.43 -8.55 -0.19
CA ILE A 126 18.01 -8.23 -0.23
C ILE A 126 17.36 -9.16 -1.25
N ILE A 127 16.31 -9.88 -0.86
CA ILE A 127 15.53 -10.71 -1.79
C ILE A 127 14.20 -10.05 -2.13
N MET A 128 13.86 -10.03 -3.43
CA MET A 128 12.67 -9.39 -3.99
C MET A 128 12.12 -10.17 -5.21
N GLU A 129 10.95 -9.81 -5.72
CA GLU A 129 10.47 -10.34 -7.00
C GLU A 129 11.22 -9.76 -8.20
N ALA A 130 11.48 -10.60 -9.21
CA ALA A 130 11.95 -10.11 -10.51
C ALA A 130 10.84 -9.29 -11.18
N GLY A 131 11.20 -8.15 -11.76
CA GLY A 131 10.21 -7.25 -12.37
C GLY A 131 9.33 -6.54 -11.35
N ALA A 132 9.85 -6.28 -10.14
CA ALA A 132 9.24 -5.36 -9.18
C ALA A 132 9.03 -3.96 -9.81
N PHE A 133 8.29 -3.09 -9.14
CA PHE A 133 8.09 -1.74 -9.66
C PHE A 133 9.44 -0.98 -9.76
N PRO A 134 9.70 -0.20 -10.83
CA PRO A 134 11.03 0.40 -11.04
C PRO A 134 11.52 1.27 -9.88
N SER A 135 10.61 1.99 -9.21
CA SER A 135 11.01 2.85 -8.09
C SER A 135 11.56 2.05 -6.89
N ASP A 136 11.03 0.87 -6.64
CA ASP A 136 11.47 -0.05 -5.58
C ASP A 136 12.85 -0.62 -5.93
N GLN A 137 13.04 -1.03 -7.18
CA GLN A 137 14.34 -1.49 -7.69
C GLN A 137 15.42 -0.41 -7.48
N TYR A 138 15.13 0.84 -7.87
CA TYR A 138 16.07 1.96 -7.69
C TYR A 138 16.33 2.28 -6.21
N ALA A 139 15.30 2.16 -5.36
CA ALA A 139 15.45 2.39 -3.92
C ALA A 139 16.36 1.33 -3.29
N ILE A 140 16.14 0.05 -3.60
CA ILE A 140 16.94 -1.07 -3.13
C ILE A 140 18.39 -0.95 -3.65
N GLU A 141 18.56 -0.69 -4.95
CA GLU A 141 19.87 -0.51 -5.57
C GLU A 141 20.68 0.60 -4.88
N SER A 142 20.06 1.76 -4.65
CA SER A 142 20.74 2.88 -4.04
C SER A 142 21.01 2.68 -2.55
N GLN A 143 20.15 1.96 -1.80
CA GLN A 143 20.44 1.54 -0.42
C GLN A 143 21.64 0.59 -0.37
N VAL A 144 21.68 -0.42 -1.23
CA VAL A 144 22.80 -1.36 -1.34
C VAL A 144 24.11 -0.62 -1.60
N ARG A 145 24.12 0.30 -2.58
CA ARG A 145 25.30 1.13 -2.89
C ARG A 145 25.69 2.03 -1.71
N PHE A 146 24.71 2.64 -1.03
CA PHE A 146 24.96 3.47 0.16
C PHE A 146 25.64 2.69 1.29
N HIS A 147 25.30 1.41 1.44
CA HIS A 147 25.93 0.49 2.39
C HIS A 147 27.25 -0.13 1.89
N GLY A 148 27.72 0.21 0.69
CA GLY A 148 29.02 -0.19 0.16
C GLY A 148 29.08 -1.56 -0.52
N TYR A 149 27.92 -2.12 -0.90
CA TYR A 149 27.85 -3.39 -1.62
C TYR A 149 27.55 -3.19 -3.12
N ASP A 150 27.90 -4.18 -3.94
CA ASP A 150 27.52 -4.23 -5.35
C ASP A 150 26.06 -4.74 -5.49
N PRO A 151 25.15 -3.98 -6.13
CA PRO A 151 23.80 -4.44 -6.47
C PRO A 151 23.74 -5.82 -7.12
N ALA A 152 24.67 -6.16 -8.01
CA ALA A 152 24.68 -7.45 -8.69
C ALA A 152 24.93 -8.63 -7.74
N GLU A 153 25.57 -8.40 -6.59
CA GLU A 153 25.86 -9.41 -5.58
C GLU A 153 24.83 -9.42 -4.43
N ALA A 154 24.34 -8.23 -4.07
CA ALA A 154 23.46 -8.04 -2.92
C ALA A 154 21.97 -8.22 -3.26
N ILE A 155 21.54 -7.94 -4.48
CA ILE A 155 20.12 -8.06 -4.86
C ILE A 155 19.88 -9.44 -5.43
N MET A 156 18.91 -10.14 -4.84
CA MET A 156 18.46 -11.45 -5.27
C MET A 156 17.02 -11.36 -5.75
N GLU A 157 16.81 -11.68 -7.02
CA GLU A 157 15.47 -11.70 -7.59
C GLU A 157 14.92 -13.14 -7.65
N VAL A 158 13.62 -13.28 -7.37
CA VAL A 158 12.85 -14.49 -7.64
C VAL A 158 12.07 -14.27 -8.94
N ALA A 159 12.41 -15.04 -9.97
CA ALA A 159 11.77 -14.96 -11.28
C ALA A 159 10.73 -16.07 -11.48
N PRO A 160 9.70 -15.85 -12.30
CA PRO A 160 8.79 -16.92 -12.72
C PRO A 160 9.55 -18.07 -13.38
N ARG A 161 9.00 -19.28 -13.30
CA ARG A 161 9.50 -20.42 -14.06
C ARG A 161 9.33 -20.16 -15.56
N GLU A 162 10.12 -20.83 -16.39
CA GLU A 162 10.03 -20.70 -17.84
C GLU A 162 8.59 -20.98 -18.33
N GLY A 163 8.02 -20.03 -19.07
CA GLY A 163 6.64 -20.10 -19.57
C GLY A 163 5.56 -19.60 -18.61
N GLU A 164 5.91 -19.24 -17.37
CA GLU A 164 5.00 -18.65 -16.38
C GLU A 164 5.16 -17.13 -16.31
N PHE A 165 4.07 -16.42 -15.99
CA PHE A 165 4.09 -14.96 -15.77
C PHE A 165 4.19 -14.58 -14.29
N THR A 166 3.81 -15.50 -13.40
CA THR A 166 3.63 -15.29 -11.97
C THR A 166 4.59 -16.16 -11.17
N LEU A 167 4.91 -15.74 -9.95
CA LEU A 167 5.72 -16.55 -9.04
C LEU A 167 4.87 -17.62 -8.36
N ARG A 168 5.53 -18.66 -7.86
CA ARG A 168 4.89 -19.63 -6.98
C ARG A 168 5.41 -19.43 -5.57
N THR A 169 4.52 -19.48 -4.57
CA THR A 169 4.89 -19.27 -3.16
C THR A 169 5.96 -20.26 -2.72
N GLU A 170 5.90 -21.52 -3.17
CA GLU A 170 6.91 -22.52 -2.83
C GLU A 170 8.31 -22.18 -3.34
N ASP A 171 8.42 -21.49 -4.48
CA ASP A 171 9.71 -21.09 -5.05
C ASP A 171 10.30 -19.92 -4.28
N ILE A 172 9.46 -18.97 -3.85
CA ILE A 172 9.87 -17.84 -3.01
C ILE A 172 10.40 -18.37 -1.67
N VAL A 173 9.62 -19.23 -0.99
CA VAL A 173 9.99 -19.82 0.30
C VAL A 173 11.27 -20.66 0.18
N ALA A 174 11.38 -21.51 -0.84
CA ALA A 174 12.57 -22.30 -1.07
C ALA A 174 13.82 -21.44 -1.32
N ARG A 175 13.67 -20.33 -2.06
CA ARG A 175 14.78 -19.41 -2.35
C ARG A 175 15.26 -18.69 -1.09
N ILE A 176 14.33 -18.25 -0.23
CA ILE A 176 14.67 -17.67 1.07
C ILE A 176 15.43 -18.69 1.92
N GLY A 177 14.88 -19.90 2.07
CA GLY A 177 15.48 -20.95 2.89
C GLY A 177 16.89 -21.35 2.42
N ALA A 178 17.11 -21.47 1.10
CA ALA A 178 18.40 -21.83 0.54
C ALA A 178 19.50 -20.76 0.73
N ASN A 179 19.14 -19.54 1.08
CA ASN A 179 20.07 -18.40 1.17
C ASN A 179 20.01 -17.70 2.53
N GLY A 180 19.41 -18.33 3.54
CA GLY A 180 19.00 -17.67 4.78
C GLY A 180 20.13 -16.92 5.49
N ASP A 181 21.32 -17.51 5.59
CA ASP A 181 22.47 -16.90 6.27
C ASP A 181 22.96 -15.59 5.62
N ALA A 182 22.65 -15.38 4.35
CA ALA A 182 23.09 -14.22 3.57
C ALA A 182 22.04 -13.10 3.47
N ILE A 183 20.76 -13.39 3.72
CA ILE A 183 19.65 -12.44 3.52
C ILE A 183 19.49 -11.53 4.73
N ALA A 184 19.72 -10.23 4.57
CA ALA A 184 19.43 -9.23 5.58
C ALA A 184 17.95 -8.81 5.57
N LEU A 185 17.37 -8.70 4.37
CA LEU A 185 16.03 -8.18 4.17
C LEU A 185 15.29 -8.98 3.09
N VAL A 186 14.05 -9.36 3.38
CA VAL A 186 13.05 -9.79 2.42
C VAL A 186 12.16 -8.58 2.13
N LEU A 187 12.11 -8.12 0.89
CA LEU A 187 11.32 -6.97 0.49
C LEU A 187 10.58 -7.26 -0.82
N PHE A 188 9.28 -7.45 -0.73
CA PHE A 188 8.41 -7.78 -1.87
C PHE A 188 7.29 -6.76 -2.00
N GLY A 189 6.71 -6.63 -3.20
CA GLY A 189 5.35 -6.08 -3.29
C GLY A 189 4.34 -6.94 -2.52
N GLY A 190 3.22 -6.37 -2.06
CA GLY A 190 2.06 -7.16 -1.62
C GLY A 190 1.27 -7.70 -2.81
N ILE A 191 1.13 -6.89 -3.85
CA ILE A 191 0.59 -7.28 -5.16
C ILE A 191 1.56 -6.81 -6.25
N ASN A 192 1.94 -7.68 -7.16
CA ASN A 192 2.75 -7.28 -8.31
C ASN A 192 1.94 -6.34 -9.24
N TYR A 193 2.51 -5.16 -9.52
CA TYR A 193 1.83 -4.10 -10.26
C TYR A 193 1.46 -4.48 -11.70
N PHE A 194 2.23 -5.39 -12.32
CA PHE A 194 2.07 -5.76 -13.71
C PHE A 194 1.17 -7.00 -13.86
N THR A 195 1.40 -8.06 -13.09
CA THR A 195 0.62 -9.30 -13.22
C THR A 195 -0.69 -9.27 -12.44
N GLY A 196 -0.80 -8.44 -11.39
CA GLY A 196 -1.93 -8.43 -10.47
C GLY A 196 -1.92 -9.58 -9.46
N GLN A 197 -0.84 -10.36 -9.40
CA GLN A 197 -0.64 -11.44 -8.43
C GLN A 197 -0.57 -10.88 -7.01
N LEU A 198 -1.38 -11.42 -6.11
CA LEU A 198 -1.26 -11.25 -4.66
C LEU A 198 -0.29 -12.30 -4.12
N TYR A 199 0.74 -11.83 -3.43
CA TYR A 199 1.70 -12.72 -2.79
C TYR A 199 1.21 -13.15 -1.40
N ASP A 200 1.55 -14.37 -1.01
CA ASP A 200 1.30 -14.90 0.33
C ASP A 200 2.26 -14.26 1.35
N MET A 201 1.92 -13.05 1.78
CA MET A 201 2.72 -12.25 2.70
C MET A 201 2.96 -12.97 4.03
N GLU A 202 2.02 -13.78 4.51
CA GLU A 202 2.18 -14.54 5.75
C GLU A 202 3.24 -15.63 5.58
N ALA A 203 3.17 -16.41 4.51
CA ALA A 203 4.18 -17.45 4.23
C ALA A 203 5.57 -16.86 3.99
N ILE A 204 5.66 -15.74 3.26
CA ILE A 204 6.92 -15.03 3.00
C ILE A 204 7.51 -14.48 4.30
N THR A 205 6.69 -13.91 5.17
CA THR A 205 7.12 -13.40 6.48
C THR A 205 7.69 -14.52 7.35
N LYS A 206 6.95 -15.64 7.48
CA LYS A 206 7.43 -16.82 8.22
C LYS A 206 8.75 -17.37 7.67
N ALA A 207 8.90 -17.44 6.34
CA ALA A 207 10.13 -17.91 5.72
C ALA A 207 11.31 -16.96 5.97
N GLY A 208 11.09 -15.65 5.86
CA GLY A 208 12.12 -14.63 6.12
C GLY A 208 12.60 -14.65 7.57
N HIS A 209 11.68 -14.73 8.54
CA HIS A 209 12.05 -14.84 9.95
C HIS A 209 12.75 -16.15 10.28
N ALA A 210 12.33 -17.27 9.70
CA ALA A 210 13.03 -18.55 9.86
C ALA A 210 14.47 -18.49 9.34
N ALA A 211 14.73 -17.64 8.33
CA ALA A 211 16.07 -17.35 7.83
C ALA A 211 16.85 -16.29 8.65
N GLY A 212 16.22 -15.69 9.67
CA GLY A 212 16.80 -14.61 10.48
C GLY A 212 16.85 -13.25 9.76
N ALA A 213 16.09 -13.08 8.68
CA ALA A 213 15.97 -11.82 7.96
C ALA A 213 14.83 -10.95 8.51
N VAL A 214 14.93 -9.63 8.31
CA VAL A 214 13.79 -8.72 8.47
C VAL A 214 12.89 -8.85 7.23
N VAL A 215 11.58 -8.70 7.38
CA VAL A 215 10.61 -8.83 6.28
C VAL A 215 9.71 -7.60 6.18
N GLY A 216 9.72 -6.95 5.02
CA GLY A 216 8.84 -5.83 4.74
C GLY A 216 8.18 -5.90 3.38
N PHE A 217 7.16 -5.07 3.19
CA PHE A 217 6.38 -5.06 1.94
C PHE A 217 6.08 -3.65 1.41
N ASP A 218 6.15 -3.50 0.09
CA ASP A 218 5.49 -2.41 -0.62
C ASP A 218 4.03 -2.78 -0.88
N LEU A 219 3.10 -2.05 -0.26
CA LEU A 219 1.68 -2.32 -0.33
C LEU A 219 0.93 -1.35 -1.26
N ALA A 220 1.62 -0.70 -2.21
CA ALA A 220 1.01 0.28 -3.11
C ALA A 220 -0.21 -0.26 -3.87
N HIS A 221 -0.17 -1.52 -4.28
CA HIS A 221 -1.30 -2.19 -4.93
C HIS A 221 -2.17 -3.02 -3.98
N ALA A 222 -1.77 -3.20 -2.73
CA ALA A 222 -2.46 -4.08 -1.77
C ALA A 222 -3.33 -3.30 -0.76
N ALA A 223 -2.80 -2.22 -0.18
CA ALA A 223 -3.51 -1.43 0.82
C ALA A 223 -4.73 -0.72 0.21
N GLY A 224 -5.93 -1.08 0.68
CA GLY A 224 -7.20 -0.62 0.12
C GLY A 224 -7.74 -1.46 -1.06
N ASN A 225 -7.06 -2.56 -1.41
CA ASN A 225 -7.47 -3.49 -2.47
C ASN A 225 -7.87 -4.87 -1.91
N VAL A 226 -7.04 -5.41 -1.02
CA VAL A 226 -7.25 -6.74 -0.41
C VAL A 226 -7.19 -6.63 1.11
N PRO A 227 -7.84 -7.54 1.86
CA PRO A 227 -7.69 -7.61 3.31
C PRO A 227 -6.24 -7.93 3.67
N LEU A 228 -5.72 -7.22 4.67
CA LEU A 228 -4.37 -7.38 5.20
C LEU A 228 -4.45 -7.59 6.71
N LYS A 229 -3.46 -8.29 7.26
CA LYS A 229 -3.31 -8.52 8.70
C LYS A 229 -1.84 -8.34 9.11
N LEU A 230 -1.28 -7.16 8.83
CA LEU A 230 0.16 -6.93 8.98
C LEU A 230 0.69 -7.24 10.38
N HIS A 231 -0.09 -6.88 11.42
CA HIS A 231 0.24 -7.21 12.81
C HIS A 231 0.20 -8.73 13.04
N ASP A 232 -0.91 -9.41 12.72
CA ASP A 232 -1.06 -10.85 12.98
C ASP A 232 -0.08 -11.71 12.16
N TRP A 233 0.32 -11.22 10.98
CA TRP A 233 1.32 -11.87 10.13
C TRP A 233 2.77 -11.62 10.58
N ASP A 234 2.97 -10.83 11.63
CA ASP A 234 4.26 -10.47 12.21
C ASP A 234 5.19 -9.70 11.25
N VAL A 235 4.63 -9.03 10.23
CA VAL A 235 5.39 -8.22 9.26
C VAL A 235 6.23 -7.18 10.00
N ASP A 236 7.50 -6.96 9.64
CA ASP A 236 8.32 -6.01 10.39
C ASP A 236 8.00 -4.55 10.06
N PHE A 237 7.85 -4.26 8.77
CA PHE A 237 7.46 -2.94 8.28
C PHE A 237 6.73 -3.04 6.93
N ALA A 238 5.97 -2.00 6.59
CA ALA A 238 5.44 -1.84 5.25
C ALA A 238 5.26 -0.37 4.89
N CYS A 239 5.10 -0.07 3.61
CA CYS A 239 4.72 1.26 3.15
C CYS A 239 3.76 1.18 1.97
N TRP A 240 2.94 2.21 1.76
CA TRP A 240 2.03 2.28 0.62
C TRP A 240 1.78 3.72 0.18
N CYS A 241 1.50 3.91 -1.10
CA CYS A 241 0.88 5.14 -1.58
C CYS A 241 -0.62 5.14 -1.29
N SER A 242 -1.22 6.32 -1.10
CA SER A 242 -2.66 6.46 -0.90
C SER A 242 -3.42 6.90 -2.16
N TYR A 243 -2.73 7.27 -3.25
CA TYR A 243 -3.37 7.84 -4.43
C TYR A 243 -3.94 6.83 -5.41
N LYS A 244 -3.70 5.52 -5.20
CA LYS A 244 -4.24 4.42 -6.01
C LYS A 244 -5.64 4.04 -5.48
N TYR A 245 -5.80 2.83 -4.95
CA TYR A 245 -7.06 2.33 -4.39
C TYR A 245 -7.63 3.17 -3.25
N GLN A 246 -6.78 3.95 -2.56
CA GLN A 246 -7.20 4.79 -1.44
C GLN A 246 -7.56 6.22 -1.83
N ASN A 247 -7.61 6.56 -3.12
CA ASN A 247 -8.27 7.75 -3.66
C ASN A 247 -7.87 9.12 -3.06
N SER A 248 -6.64 9.28 -2.55
CA SER A 248 -6.20 10.50 -1.86
C SER A 248 -5.74 11.65 -2.76
N GLY A 249 -5.90 11.53 -4.08
CA GLY A 249 -5.46 12.53 -5.06
C GLY A 249 -4.01 12.35 -5.55
N PRO A 250 -3.62 13.02 -6.65
CA PRO A 250 -2.37 12.77 -7.35
C PRO A 250 -1.14 13.06 -6.47
N GLY A 251 -0.29 12.05 -6.24
CA GLY A 251 0.89 12.18 -5.39
C GLY A 251 0.56 12.38 -3.90
N GLY A 252 -0.63 11.98 -3.46
CA GLY A 252 -1.09 12.11 -2.08
C GLY A 252 -0.16 11.46 -1.05
N ILE A 253 -0.34 11.85 0.21
CA ILE A 253 0.53 11.43 1.33
C ILE A 253 0.52 9.90 1.51
N SER A 254 1.69 9.27 1.61
CA SER A 254 1.77 7.82 1.85
C SER A 254 1.50 7.43 3.30
N GLY A 255 1.39 6.13 3.54
CA GLY A 255 1.41 5.53 4.87
C GLY A 255 2.61 4.63 5.07
N ILE A 256 3.02 4.47 6.33
CA ILE A 256 3.90 3.41 6.79
C ILE A 256 3.20 2.54 7.82
N PHE A 257 3.69 1.32 7.95
CA PHE A 257 3.47 0.42 9.06
C PHE A 257 4.82 0.03 9.65
N VAL A 258 4.91 0.02 10.98
CA VAL A 258 6.03 -0.57 11.75
C VAL A 258 5.41 -1.37 12.88
N HIS A 259 5.77 -2.64 12.99
CA HIS A 259 5.24 -3.51 14.03
C HIS A 259 5.65 -3.06 15.42
N ASP A 260 4.73 -3.21 16.38
CA ASP A 260 4.95 -2.78 17.77
C ASP A 260 6.19 -3.38 18.46
N LYS A 261 6.61 -4.59 18.06
CA LYS A 261 7.85 -5.24 18.51
C LYS A 261 9.10 -4.40 18.28
N HIS A 262 9.08 -3.46 17.34
CA HIS A 262 10.20 -2.56 17.01
C HIS A 262 10.17 -1.22 17.76
N PHE A 263 9.10 -0.90 18.50
CA PHE A 263 8.96 0.42 19.14
C PHE A 263 9.99 0.67 20.24
N GLY A 264 10.37 -0.39 20.97
CA GLY A 264 11.35 -0.32 22.05
C GLY A 264 12.81 -0.39 21.58
N ASP A 265 13.08 -0.69 20.30
CA ASP A 265 14.45 -0.85 19.81
C ASP A 265 15.10 0.52 19.53
N THR A 266 15.91 0.94 20.51
CA THR A 266 16.72 2.15 20.45
C THR A 266 17.99 2.00 19.61
N SER A 267 18.32 0.78 19.15
CA SER A 267 19.45 0.50 18.26
C SER A 267 19.13 0.69 16.76
N LEU A 268 17.85 0.91 16.42
CA LEU A 268 17.45 1.18 15.04
C LEU A 268 17.88 2.59 14.63
N ASN A 269 18.61 2.66 13.52
CA ASN A 269 18.96 3.92 12.89
C ASN A 269 17.70 4.55 12.31
N ARG A 270 17.44 5.82 12.63
CA ARG A 270 16.37 6.62 12.03
C ARG A 270 16.99 7.89 11.51
N PHE A 271 16.70 8.24 10.26
CA PHE A 271 16.96 9.61 9.79
C PHE A 271 15.97 10.53 10.50
N ALA A 272 16.40 11.01 11.66
CA ALA A 272 15.59 11.73 12.61
C ALA A 272 15.24 13.13 12.12
N GLY A 273 14.02 13.56 12.41
CA GLY A 273 13.62 14.95 12.35
C GLY A 273 12.71 15.30 13.52
N TRP A 274 12.46 16.60 13.72
CA TRP A 274 11.80 17.08 14.94
C TRP A 274 10.38 16.56 15.12
N TRP A 275 9.71 16.13 14.05
CA TRP A 275 8.36 15.62 14.12
C TRP A 275 8.30 14.18 14.64
N GLY A 276 9.33 13.38 14.39
CA GLY A 276 9.48 12.05 14.98
C GLY A 276 10.02 12.07 16.41
N TYR A 277 10.31 13.24 16.97
CA TYR A 277 10.67 13.38 18.38
C TYR A 277 9.43 13.34 19.27
N GLN A 278 9.60 12.85 20.51
CA GLN A 278 8.55 12.77 21.54
C GLN A 278 7.68 14.04 21.59
N GLU A 279 6.41 13.90 21.26
CA GLU A 279 5.40 14.94 21.11
C GLU A 279 5.32 15.81 22.37
N ALA A 280 5.29 15.19 23.55
CA ALA A 280 5.23 15.86 24.85
C ALA A 280 6.45 16.77 25.17
N LYS A 281 7.56 16.60 24.44
CA LYS A 281 8.80 17.38 24.62
C LYS A 281 9.22 18.13 23.35
N ARG A 282 8.50 17.98 22.24
CA ARG A 282 8.88 18.50 20.90
C ARG A 282 9.22 19.98 20.91
N PHE A 283 8.42 20.78 21.61
CA PHE A 283 8.61 22.23 21.71
C PHE A 283 9.61 22.68 22.78
N LYS A 284 10.19 21.76 23.57
CA LYS A 284 11.31 22.09 24.46
C LYS A 284 12.61 22.33 23.69
N MET A 285 12.70 21.77 22.46
CA MET A 285 13.88 21.90 21.59
C MET A 285 15.19 21.44 22.26
N ASP A 286 15.07 20.42 23.13
CA ASP A 286 16.22 19.82 23.81
C ASP A 286 17.18 19.15 22.81
N LYS A 287 18.46 19.08 23.18
CA LYS A 287 19.45 18.33 22.41
C LYS A 287 19.25 16.82 22.58
N GLY A 288 19.56 16.08 21.52
CA GLY A 288 19.42 14.62 21.48
C GLY A 288 18.07 14.21 20.92
N PHE A 289 18.06 13.15 20.12
CA PHE A 289 16.83 12.62 19.55
C PHE A 289 16.32 11.45 20.40
N VAL A 290 15.06 11.54 20.82
CA VAL A 290 14.32 10.46 21.42
C VAL A 290 13.08 10.25 20.56
N PRO A 291 12.93 9.09 19.88
CA PRO A 291 11.81 8.87 19.00
C PRO A 291 10.49 8.89 19.78
N GLU A 292 9.43 9.34 19.11
CA GLU A 292 8.06 9.10 19.55
C GLU A 292 7.77 7.60 19.54
N THR A 293 6.88 7.18 20.44
CA THR A 293 6.41 5.80 20.49
C THR A 293 5.56 5.49 19.26
N GLY A 294 5.77 4.32 18.68
CA GLY A 294 5.01 3.88 17.51
C GLY A 294 5.65 4.29 16.18
N ALA A 295 4.90 4.09 15.10
CA ALA A 295 5.32 4.47 13.75
C ALA A 295 5.59 5.98 13.61
N ASP A 296 5.02 6.82 14.48
CA ASP A 296 5.26 8.27 14.49
C ASP A 296 6.74 8.60 14.76
N GLY A 297 7.51 7.71 15.39
CA GLY A 297 8.95 7.87 15.60
C GLY A 297 9.78 7.93 14.31
N TRP A 298 9.21 7.58 13.16
CA TRP A 298 9.85 7.68 11.83
C TRP A 298 9.53 9.00 11.10
N GLN A 299 8.64 9.84 11.63
CA GLN A 299 8.37 11.14 11.04
C GLN A 299 9.62 12.02 11.05
N VAL A 300 9.80 12.84 10.02
CA VAL A 300 10.98 13.71 9.88
C VAL A 300 10.55 15.17 10.03
N SER A 301 9.73 15.64 9.09
CA SER A 301 9.27 17.03 9.01
C SER A 301 7.83 17.17 9.49
N CYS A 302 7.38 18.42 9.63
CA CYS A 302 5.98 18.74 9.88
C CYS A 302 5.07 18.01 8.91
N THR A 303 3.88 17.65 9.38
CA THR A 303 2.90 16.94 8.56
C THR A 303 2.42 17.80 7.37
N GLN A 304 2.07 17.14 6.27
CA GLN A 304 1.53 17.79 5.09
C GLN A 304 0.00 17.86 5.20
N VAL A 305 -0.51 18.88 5.90
CA VAL A 305 -1.94 19.01 6.26
C VAL A 305 -2.89 18.86 5.08
N MET A 306 -2.63 19.54 3.95
CA MET A 306 -3.52 19.48 2.78
C MET A 306 -3.59 18.07 2.16
N PRO A 307 -2.45 17.37 1.89
CA PRO A 307 -2.47 15.95 1.54
C PRO A 307 -3.15 15.04 2.56
N MET A 308 -2.96 15.27 3.86
CA MET A 308 -3.65 14.50 4.89
C MET A 308 -5.16 14.72 4.86
N ALA A 309 -5.64 15.95 4.63
CA ALA A 309 -7.06 16.24 4.57
C ALA A 309 -7.75 15.52 3.40
N LEU A 310 -7.09 15.46 2.24
CA LEU A 310 -7.56 14.66 1.11
C LEU A 310 -7.60 13.16 1.43
N TYR A 311 -6.56 12.66 2.10
CA TYR A 311 -6.51 11.26 2.50
C TYR A 311 -7.60 10.93 3.54
N TYR A 312 -7.82 11.81 4.52
CA TYR A 312 -8.89 11.70 5.50
C TYR A 312 -10.27 11.57 4.83
N ALA A 313 -10.59 12.45 3.87
CA ALA A 313 -11.83 12.37 3.12
C ALA A 313 -12.01 11.02 2.38
N ALA A 314 -10.93 10.46 1.85
CA ALA A 314 -10.98 9.17 1.19
C ALA A 314 -11.12 8.00 2.18
N LEU A 315 -10.44 8.06 3.33
CA LEU A 315 -10.50 7.05 4.39
C LEU A 315 -11.90 6.92 5.00
N GLN A 316 -12.64 8.03 5.13
CA GLN A 316 -14.04 8.01 5.57
C GLN A 316 -14.94 7.15 4.65
N LEU A 317 -14.62 7.03 3.37
CA LEU A 317 -15.37 6.16 2.45
C LEU A 317 -15.09 4.67 2.68
N PHE A 318 -13.88 4.32 3.15
CA PHE A 318 -13.60 2.95 3.60
C PHE A 318 -14.42 2.61 4.83
N GLU A 319 -14.47 3.51 5.83
CA GLU A 319 -15.29 3.32 7.02
C GLU A 319 -16.78 3.17 6.66
N LYS A 320 -17.31 4.05 5.78
CA LYS A 320 -18.70 3.97 5.29
C LYS A 320 -18.99 2.64 4.56
N ALA A 321 -17.99 2.04 3.92
CA ALA A 321 -18.11 0.73 3.28
C ALA A 321 -18.06 -0.45 4.26
N GLY A 322 -17.73 -0.23 5.53
CA GLY A 322 -17.43 -1.29 6.50
C GLY A 322 -16.00 -1.85 6.35
N PHE A 323 -15.07 -1.03 5.85
CA PHE A 323 -13.68 -1.37 5.55
C PHE A 323 -13.54 -2.47 4.49
N MET A 324 -12.58 -3.38 4.66
CA MET A 324 -12.03 -4.18 3.57
C MET A 324 -12.90 -5.36 3.14
N GLU A 325 -13.60 -6.02 4.05
CA GLU A 325 -14.35 -7.25 3.71
C GLU A 325 -15.46 -7.01 2.68
N PRO A 326 -16.38 -6.02 2.85
CA PRO A 326 -17.41 -5.77 1.84
C PRO A 326 -16.82 -5.36 0.48
N LEU A 327 -15.73 -4.58 0.49
CA LEU A 327 -15.03 -4.17 -0.73
C LEU A 327 -14.39 -5.37 -1.44
N ARG A 328 -13.76 -6.27 -0.68
CA ARG A 328 -13.11 -7.47 -1.20
C ARG A 328 -14.12 -8.43 -1.84
N GLU A 329 -15.25 -8.67 -1.19
CA GLU A 329 -16.30 -9.54 -1.73
C GLU A 329 -16.84 -9.01 -3.06
N LYS A 330 -17.12 -7.71 -3.13
CA LYS A 330 -17.51 -7.05 -4.39
C LYS A 330 -16.42 -7.13 -5.45
N SER A 331 -15.15 -6.90 -5.08
CA SER A 331 -14.01 -7.00 -5.98
C SER A 331 -13.88 -8.40 -6.58
N LYS A 332 -13.96 -9.46 -5.76
CA LYS A 332 -13.91 -10.85 -6.24
C LYS A 332 -15.01 -11.13 -7.26
N ALA A 333 -16.24 -10.69 -7.00
CA ALA A 333 -17.38 -10.86 -7.90
C ALA A 333 -17.19 -10.10 -9.23
N LEU A 334 -16.83 -8.82 -9.18
CA LEU A 334 -16.60 -8.00 -10.37
C LEU A 334 -15.46 -8.56 -11.24
N THR A 335 -14.34 -8.90 -10.62
CA THR A 335 -13.19 -9.43 -11.34
C THR A 335 -13.47 -10.82 -11.92
N ALA A 336 -14.20 -11.69 -11.20
CA ALA A 336 -14.62 -12.98 -11.74
C ALA A 336 -15.57 -12.82 -12.94
N TYR A 337 -16.48 -11.84 -12.90
CA TYR A 337 -17.35 -11.54 -14.03
C TYR A 337 -16.57 -10.99 -15.23
N LEU A 338 -15.52 -10.19 -15.00
CA LEU A 338 -14.61 -9.72 -16.06
C LEU A 338 -13.84 -10.88 -16.70
N PHE A 339 -13.29 -11.81 -15.92
CA PHE A 339 -12.64 -13.02 -16.43
C PHE A 339 -13.59 -13.82 -17.32
N PHE A 340 -14.83 -14.06 -16.84
CA PHE A 340 -15.87 -14.73 -17.61
C PHE A 340 -16.20 -14.00 -18.92
N THR A 341 -16.33 -12.68 -18.87
CA THR A 341 -16.63 -11.85 -20.05
C THR A 341 -15.53 -11.93 -21.09
N ILE A 342 -14.27 -11.83 -20.67
CA ILE A 342 -13.11 -11.96 -21.57
C ILE A 342 -13.09 -13.35 -22.23
N ALA A 343 -13.32 -14.42 -21.45
CA ALA A 343 -13.39 -15.78 -21.99
C ALA A 343 -14.52 -15.92 -23.04
N LYS A 344 -15.68 -15.30 -22.78
CA LYS A 344 -16.80 -15.28 -23.75
C LYS A 344 -16.47 -14.50 -25.01
N VAL A 345 -15.72 -13.40 -24.89
CA VAL A 345 -15.23 -12.66 -26.05
C VAL A 345 -14.29 -13.51 -26.89
N ASN A 346 -13.32 -14.19 -26.28
CA ASN A 346 -12.42 -15.12 -27.00
C ASN A 346 -13.20 -16.25 -27.69
N GLU A 347 -14.21 -16.84 -27.03
CA GLU A 347 -15.09 -17.85 -27.63
C GLU A 347 -15.81 -17.33 -28.88
N LEU A 348 -16.36 -16.10 -28.82
CA LEU A 348 -17.04 -15.47 -29.96
C LEU A 348 -16.09 -15.15 -31.12
N LEU A 349 -14.82 -14.85 -30.81
CA LEU A 349 -13.78 -14.58 -31.81
C LEU A 349 -13.16 -15.87 -32.38
N GLY A 350 -13.34 -17.01 -31.71
CA GLY A 350 -12.84 -18.32 -32.14
C GLY A 350 -11.35 -18.56 -31.86
N ASP A 351 -10.68 -17.68 -31.10
CA ASP A 351 -9.26 -17.79 -30.72
C ASP A 351 -8.97 -17.01 -29.42
N GLU A 352 -7.82 -17.26 -28.78
CA GLU A 352 -7.36 -16.53 -27.59
C GLU A 352 -6.67 -15.22 -27.98
N TYR A 353 -7.47 -14.20 -28.34
CA TYR A 353 -6.94 -12.85 -28.58
C TYR A 353 -6.58 -12.12 -27.29
N TYR A 354 -7.32 -12.36 -26.22
CA TYR A 354 -7.13 -11.70 -24.94
C TYR A 354 -6.69 -12.72 -23.89
N LYS A 355 -5.37 -12.83 -23.69
CA LYS A 355 -4.79 -13.75 -22.70
C LYS A 355 -4.66 -13.07 -21.34
N ILE A 356 -5.38 -13.59 -20.35
CA ILE A 356 -5.25 -13.12 -18.96
C ILE A 356 -3.98 -13.72 -18.33
N ILE A 357 -3.11 -12.87 -17.80
CA ILE A 357 -1.89 -13.29 -17.08
C ILE A 357 -2.02 -13.19 -15.56
N THR A 358 -3.07 -12.51 -15.07
CA THR A 358 -3.39 -12.47 -13.63
C THR A 358 -3.83 -13.86 -13.16
N PRO A 359 -3.44 -14.30 -11.95
CA PRO A 359 -3.86 -15.59 -11.41
C PRO A 359 -5.38 -15.83 -11.49
N ASN A 360 -5.78 -17.04 -11.90
CA ASN A 360 -7.19 -17.41 -11.97
C ASN A 360 -7.84 -17.54 -10.59
N THR A 361 -7.10 -18.09 -9.62
CA THR A 361 -7.56 -18.26 -8.23
C THR A 361 -7.92 -16.89 -7.64
N PRO A 362 -9.16 -16.67 -7.17
CA PRO A 362 -9.57 -15.37 -6.64
C PRO A 362 -8.72 -14.86 -5.46
N ASP A 363 -8.21 -15.78 -4.65
CA ASP A 363 -7.39 -15.46 -3.47
C ASP A 363 -5.93 -15.15 -3.81
N ASP A 364 -5.48 -15.44 -5.04
CA ASP A 364 -4.11 -15.16 -5.51
C ASP A 364 -4.03 -13.84 -6.32
N ARG A 365 -5.07 -13.00 -6.27
CA ARG A 365 -5.12 -11.71 -6.99
C ARG A 365 -5.93 -10.62 -6.31
N GLY A 366 -5.63 -9.36 -6.65
CA GLY A 366 -6.44 -8.18 -6.31
C GLY A 366 -7.57 -7.89 -7.32
N ALA A 367 -7.98 -6.63 -7.38
CA ALA A 367 -9.01 -6.15 -8.32
C ALA A 367 -8.54 -6.03 -9.79
N GLN A 368 -7.23 -5.97 -10.03
CA GLN A 368 -6.65 -5.81 -11.37
C GLN A 368 -6.80 -7.07 -12.22
N VAL A 369 -6.98 -6.88 -13.53
CA VAL A 369 -6.86 -7.94 -14.54
C VAL A 369 -5.89 -7.47 -15.62
N SER A 370 -4.79 -8.18 -15.76
CA SER A 370 -3.77 -7.91 -16.77
C SER A 370 -3.97 -8.85 -17.95
N ILE A 371 -3.99 -8.26 -19.14
CA ILE A 371 -4.34 -8.92 -20.39
C ILE A 371 -3.23 -8.63 -21.41
N ILE A 372 -2.78 -9.68 -22.10
CA ILE A 372 -1.99 -9.57 -23.33
C ILE A 372 -3.00 -9.64 -24.49
N ALA A 373 -2.97 -8.62 -25.34
CA ALA A 373 -3.92 -8.41 -26.44
C ALA A 373 -3.21 -8.33 -27.79
#